data_AF-A0A0P1E5B7-F1
#
_entry.id   AF-A0A0P1E5B7-F1
#
_cell.length_a   1.000
_cell.length_b   1.000
_cell.length_c   1.000
_cell.angle_alpha   90.00
_cell.angle_beta   90.00
_cell.angle_gamma   90.00
#
_symmetry.space_group_name_H-M   'P 1'
#
loop_
_entity.id
_entity.type
_entity.pdbx_description
1 polymer ?
#
loop_
_entity_poly.entity_id
_entity_poly.type
_entity_poly.pdbx_seq_one_letter_code
_entity_poly.pdbx_strand_id
1 'polypeptide(L)'
;MTGGLFLVFTSLIAACIFFGMSVARRRSGTFASFAQLCLIIFAICYVWSSLFEIWINGASLDNAGSLLHAFGPGQMPTLFLGSALIWFIPAMVIAAISFGLARARIVNSRDASELKGEA
;
A
#
# COMPACT_ATOMS: atom_id res chain seq x y z
N MET A 1 22.41 8.03 -2.19
CA MET A 1 21.05 8.24 -1.63
C MET A 1 19.93 7.88 -2.61
N THR A 2 20.08 8.14 -3.92
CA THR A 2 19.07 7.82 -4.96
C THR A 2 18.74 6.32 -5.13
N GLY A 3 19.70 5.41 -4.94
CA GLY A 3 19.46 3.96 -5.03
C GLY A 3 18.54 3.40 -3.94
N GLY A 4 18.64 3.93 -2.70
CA GLY A 4 17.76 3.54 -1.60
C GLY A 4 16.31 3.98 -1.84
N LEU A 5 16.13 5.21 -2.32
CA LEU A 5 14.83 5.74 -2.76
C LEU A 5 14.17 4.83 -3.82
N PHE A 6 14.91 4.38 -4.83
CA PHE A 6 14.35 3.51 -5.87
C PHE A 6 13.89 2.15 -5.33
N LEU A 7 14.68 1.51 -4.46
CA LEU A 7 14.28 0.25 -3.80
C LEU A 7 13.05 0.44 -2.91
N VAL A 8 13.01 1.54 -2.18
CA VAL A 8 11.92 1.90 -1.28
C VAL A 8 10.63 2.19 -2.08
N PHE A 9 10.72 2.87 -3.22
CA PHE A 9 9.57 3.10 -4.11
C PHE A 9 9.07 1.84 -4.81
N THR A 10 9.97 1.03 -5.36
CA THR A 10 9.60 -0.20 -6.07
C THR A 10 8.96 -1.22 -5.13
N SER A 11 9.40 -1.29 -3.86
CA SER A 11 8.78 -2.15 -2.85
C SER A 11 7.34 -1.73 -2.51
N LEU A 12 7.06 -0.42 -2.41
CA LEU A 12 5.72 0.10 -2.17
C LEU A 12 4.77 -0.24 -3.33
N ILE A 13 5.22 -0.02 -4.57
CA ILE A 13 4.45 -0.33 -5.77
C ILE A 13 4.16 -1.84 -5.84
N ALA A 14 5.18 -2.68 -5.61
CA ALA A 14 5.03 -4.14 -5.61
C ALA A 14 4.04 -4.62 -4.54
N ALA A 15 4.08 -4.05 -3.33
CA ALA A 15 3.13 -4.35 -2.27
C ALA A 15 1.70 -3.98 -2.66
N CYS A 16 1.49 -2.79 -3.23
CA CYS A 16 0.17 -2.34 -3.67
C CYS A 16 -0.45 -3.28 -4.72
N ILE A 17 0.35 -3.70 -5.70
CA ILE A 17 -0.07 -4.64 -6.75
C ILE A 17 -0.38 -6.02 -6.15
N PHE A 18 0.49 -6.53 -5.28
CA PHE A 18 0.33 -7.83 -4.65
C PHE A 18 -0.95 -7.88 -3.79
N PHE A 19 -1.18 -6.89 -2.94
CA PHE A 19 -2.36 -6.86 -2.07
C PHE A 19 -3.64 -6.60 -2.88
N GLY A 20 -3.61 -5.73 -3.89
CA GLY A 20 -4.74 -5.52 -4.82
C GLY A 20 -5.17 -6.83 -5.49
N MET A 21 -4.23 -7.59 -6.03
CA MET A 21 -4.51 -8.89 -6.64
C MET A 21 -4.93 -9.97 -5.63
N SER A 22 -4.33 -9.98 -4.43
CA SER A 22 -4.60 -10.99 -3.41
C SER A 22 -6.00 -10.86 -2.83
N VAL A 23 -6.44 -9.63 -2.58
CA VAL A 23 -7.80 -9.33 -2.10
C VAL A 23 -8.84 -9.62 -3.18
N ALA A 24 -8.54 -9.29 -4.45
CA ALA A 24 -9.42 -9.59 -5.59
C ALA A 24 -9.74 -11.09 -5.73
N ARG A 25 -8.77 -11.96 -5.39
CA ARG A 25 -8.92 -13.42 -5.48
C ARG A 25 -9.73 -14.06 -4.34
N ARG A 26 -9.75 -13.45 -3.15
CA ARG A 26 -10.20 -14.14 -1.91
C ARG A 26 -11.66 -13.90 -1.51
N ARG A 27 -12.33 -12.82 -1.96
CA ARG A 27 -13.67 -12.49 -1.43
C ARG A 27 -14.70 -12.15 -2.49
N SER A 28 -15.89 -12.71 -2.31
CA SER A 28 -17.10 -12.48 -3.11
C SER A 28 -17.81 -11.15 -2.80
N GLY A 29 -17.59 -10.53 -1.63
CA GLY A 29 -18.20 -9.25 -1.25
C GLY A 29 -17.36 -8.05 -1.71
N THR A 30 -17.89 -7.24 -2.63
CA THR A 30 -17.18 -6.12 -3.26
C THR A 30 -16.81 -5.00 -2.28
N PHE A 31 -17.73 -4.61 -1.38
CA PHE A 31 -17.51 -3.42 -0.52
C PHE A 31 -16.57 -3.69 0.66
N ALA A 32 -16.80 -4.78 1.42
CA ALA A 32 -15.97 -5.12 2.58
C ALA A 32 -14.52 -5.47 2.19
N SER A 33 -14.33 -6.05 1.01
CA SER A 33 -12.99 -6.35 0.48
C SER A 33 -12.26 -5.10 0.04
N PHE A 34 -12.97 -4.13 -0.55
CA PHE A 34 -12.41 -2.84 -0.90
C PHE A 34 -12.01 -2.05 0.36
N ALA A 35 -12.84 -2.03 1.40
CA ALA A 35 -12.49 -1.40 2.68
C ALA A 35 -11.24 -2.04 3.31
N GLN A 36 -11.12 -3.38 3.27
CA GLN A 36 -9.90 -4.05 3.71
C GLN A 36 -8.68 -3.68 2.87
N LEU A 37 -8.84 -3.55 1.55
CA LEU A 37 -7.77 -3.08 0.68
C LEU A 37 -7.33 -1.67 1.08
N CYS A 38 -8.26 -0.74 1.30
CA CYS A 38 -7.95 0.61 1.78
C CYS A 38 -7.14 0.59 3.07
N LEU A 39 -7.56 -0.21 4.07
CA LEU A 39 -6.85 -0.30 5.35
C LEU A 39 -5.44 -0.88 5.20
N ILE A 40 -5.27 -1.90 4.37
CA ILE A 40 -3.96 -2.51 4.11
C ILE A 40 -3.03 -1.49 3.44
N ILE A 41 -3.50 -0.81 2.39
CA ILE A 41 -2.71 0.20 1.69
C ILE A 41 -2.37 1.37 2.61
N PHE A 42 -3.32 1.83 3.42
CA PHE A 42 -3.08 2.87 4.40
C PHE A 42 -1.99 2.47 5.41
N ALA A 43 -2.07 1.26 5.96
CA ALA A 43 -1.06 0.76 6.90
C ALA A 43 0.33 0.69 6.27
N ILE A 44 0.42 0.24 5.01
CA ILE A 44 1.69 0.20 4.26
C ILE A 44 2.23 1.61 4.04
N CYS A 45 1.40 2.55 3.57
CA CYS A 45 1.79 3.95 3.40
C CYS A 45 2.25 4.58 4.70
N TYR A 46 1.59 4.28 5.82
CA TYR A 46 1.97 4.80 7.14
C TYR A 46 3.35 4.30 7.58
N VAL A 47 3.60 2.99 7.50
CA VAL A 47 4.91 2.41 7.83
C VAL A 47 6.00 2.96 6.91
N TRP A 48 5.71 3.01 5.61
CA TRP A 48 6.62 3.53 4.61
C TRP A 48 6.98 4.99 4.85
N SER A 49 5.99 5.86 5.08
CA SER A 49 6.20 7.27 5.36
C SER A 49 6.98 7.50 6.64
N SER A 50 6.71 6.70 7.68
CA SER A 50 7.46 6.75 8.93
C SER A 50 8.94 6.41 8.69
N LEU A 51 9.23 5.34 7.96
CA LEU A 51 10.60 4.94 7.61
C LEU A 51 11.30 5.99 6.73
N PHE A 52 10.57 6.56 5.77
CA PHE A 52 11.09 7.59 4.88
C PHE A 52 11.45 8.88 5.62
N GLU A 53 10.56 9.35 6.51
CA GLU A 53 10.80 10.52 7.36
C GLU A 53 12.00 10.29 8.29
N ILE A 54 12.09 9.12 8.92
CA ILE A 54 13.24 8.77 9.77
C ILE A 54 14.54 8.80 8.96
N TRP A 55 14.53 8.23 7.76
CA TRP A 55 15.68 8.20 6.89
C TRP A 55 16.10 9.59 6.39
N ILE A 56 15.17 10.43 5.93
CA ILE A 56 15.50 11.74 5.36
C ILE A 56 16.03 12.71 6.43
N ASN A 57 15.57 12.57 7.68
CA ASN A 57 16.05 13.35 8.81
C ASN A 57 17.32 12.77 9.45
N GLY A 58 17.90 11.69 8.88
CA GLY A 58 19.11 11.05 9.41
C GLY A 58 18.94 10.47 10.82
N ALA A 59 17.70 10.20 11.22
CA ALA A 59 17.39 9.66 12.54
C ALA A 59 17.54 8.13 12.55
N SER A 60 17.88 7.57 13.71
CA SER A 60 17.96 6.11 13.89
C SER A 60 16.87 5.61 14.83
N LEU A 61 16.25 4.48 14.46
CA LEU A 61 15.31 3.75 15.31
C LEU A 61 15.99 3.16 16.56
N ASP A 62 17.30 2.92 16.49
CA ASP A 62 18.07 2.32 17.59
C ASP A 62 18.41 3.34 18.69
N ASN A 63 18.21 4.64 18.43
CA ASN A 63 18.54 5.71 19.37
C ASN A 63 17.34 6.66 19.55
N ALA A 64 16.60 6.47 20.66
CA ALA A 64 15.45 7.30 21.01
C ALA A 64 15.77 8.81 21.10
N GLY A 65 17.00 9.18 21.49
CA GLY A 65 17.44 10.57 21.52
C GLY A 65 17.60 11.19 20.13
N SER A 66 17.96 10.39 19.13
CA SER A 66 18.07 10.82 17.73
C SER A 66 16.69 11.11 17.14
N LEU A 67 15.70 10.28 17.43
CA LEU A 67 14.31 10.49 17.05
C LEU A 67 13.74 11.76 17.71
N LEU A 68 13.95 11.94 19.02
CA LEU A 68 13.47 13.13 19.73
C LEU A 68 14.09 14.43 19.19
N HIS A 69 15.37 14.39 18.82
CA HIS A 69 16.05 15.55 18.25
C HIS A 69 15.60 15.86 16.81
N ALA A 70 15.32 14.85 15.99
CA ALA A 70 14.92 15.02 14.60
C ALA A 70 13.47 15.52 14.44
N PHE A 71 12.55 15.05 15.29
CA PHE A 71 11.12 15.33 15.14
C PHE A 71 10.52 16.19 16.25
N GLY A 72 11.19 16.32 17.40
CA GLY A 72 10.66 17.01 18.57
C GLY A 72 9.61 16.19 19.36
N PRO A 73 9.29 16.62 20.59
CA PRO A 73 8.36 15.89 21.45
C PRO A 73 6.92 15.93 20.93
N GLY A 74 6.31 14.76 20.74
CA GLY A 74 4.89 14.61 20.38
C GLY A 74 4.51 14.89 18.92
N GLN A 75 5.45 15.33 18.09
CA GLN A 75 5.20 15.72 16.68
C GLN A 75 5.29 14.56 15.68
N MET A 76 5.93 13.44 16.06
CA MET A 76 6.13 12.28 15.19
C MET A 76 4.84 11.72 14.58
N PRO A 77 3.76 11.45 15.35
CA PRO A 77 2.57 10.82 14.78
C PRO A 77 1.89 11.68 13.72
N THR A 78 1.86 13.00 13.93
CA THR A 78 1.29 13.97 13.01
C THR A 78 2.10 14.13 11.73
N LEU A 79 3.44 14.18 11.83
CA LEU A 79 4.33 14.24 10.66
C LEU A 79 4.23 12.98 9.81
N PHE A 80 4.28 11.80 10.45
CA PHE A 80 4.18 10.53 9.74
C PHE A 80 2.81 10.35 9.09
N LEU A 81 1.73 10.75 9.78
CA LEU A 81 0.38 10.70 9.22
C LEU A 81 0.20 11.66 8.04
N GLY A 82 0.72 12.88 8.14
CA GLY A 82 0.69 13.86 7.06
C GLY A 82 1.41 13.35 5.81
N SER A 83 2.62 12.81 5.99
CA SER A 83 3.40 12.18 4.92
C SER A 83 2.66 10.96 4.34
N ALA A 84 2.07 10.11 5.18
CA ALA A 84 1.34 8.91 4.74
C ALA A 84 0.16 9.24 3.84
N LEU A 85 -0.58 10.32 4.12
CA LEU A 85 -1.71 10.76 3.30
C LEU A 85 -1.30 11.20 1.89
N ILE A 86 -0.13 11.82 1.74
CA ILE A 86 0.42 12.22 0.43
C ILE A 86 0.67 10.97 -0.43
N TRP A 87 1.22 9.91 0.16
CA TRP A 87 1.53 8.67 -0.55
C TRP A 87 0.35 7.71 -0.69
N PHE A 88 -0.65 7.87 0.18
CA PHE A 88 -1.84 7.03 0.19
C PHE A 88 -2.65 7.15 -1.11
N ILE A 89 -2.85 8.37 -1.62
CA ILE A 89 -3.64 8.61 -2.84
C ILE A 89 -3.05 7.86 -4.05
N PRO A 90 -1.77 8.04 -4.43
CA PRO A 90 -1.21 7.32 -5.58
C PRO A 90 -1.14 5.80 -5.34
N ALA A 91 -0.82 5.36 -4.12
CA ALA A 91 -0.79 3.94 -3.77
C ALA A 91 -2.18 3.28 -3.91
N MET A 92 -3.22 3.98 -3.46
CA MET A 92 -4.62 3.54 -3.59
C MET A 92 -5.06 3.45 -5.04
N VAL A 93 -4.68 4.40 -5.88
CA VAL A 93 -4.99 4.36 -7.31
C VAL A 93 -4.39 3.10 -7.95
N ILE A 94 -3.12 2.81 -7.69
CA ILE A 94 -2.44 1.61 -8.22
C ILE A 94 -3.11 0.33 -7.71
N ALA A 95 -3.41 0.26 -6.41
CA ALA A 95 -4.04 -0.89 -5.79
C ALA A 95 -5.48 -1.13 -6.30
N ALA A 96 -6.26 -0.06 -6.48
CA ALA A 96 -7.63 -0.11 -6.99
C ALA A 96 -7.67 -0.56 -8.46
N ILE A 97 -6.79 -0.02 -9.30
CA ILE A 97 -6.65 -0.46 -10.71
C ILE A 97 -6.26 -1.94 -10.75
N SER A 98 -5.29 -2.36 -9.94
CA SER A 98 -4.85 -3.76 -9.88
C SER A 98 -5.98 -4.69 -9.43
N PHE A 99 -6.75 -4.28 -8.42
CA PHE A 99 -7.92 -5.01 -7.93
C PHE A 99 -8.99 -5.14 -9.02
N GLY A 100 -9.34 -4.04 -9.71
CA GLY A 100 -10.33 -4.01 -10.77
C GLY A 100 -9.95 -4.88 -11.97
N LEU A 101 -8.70 -4.78 -12.44
CA LEU A 101 -8.18 -5.60 -13.54
C LEU A 101 -8.16 -7.09 -13.18
N ALA A 102 -7.73 -7.45 -11.97
CA ALA A 102 -7.74 -8.83 -11.51
C ALA A 102 -9.17 -9.38 -11.42
N ARG A 103 -10.12 -8.60 -10.91
CA ARG A 103 -11.53 -8.99 -10.84
C ARG A 103 -12.17 -9.16 -12.20
N ALA A 104 -11.95 -8.24 -13.14
CA ALA A 104 -12.48 -8.32 -14.50
C ALA A 104 -11.98 -9.60 -15.21
N ARG A 105 -10.70 -9.95 -15.04
CA ARG A 105 -10.14 -11.21 -15.57
C ARG A 105 -10.80 -12.45 -14.99
N ILE A 106 -11.05 -12.47 -13.67
CA ILE A 106 -11.69 -13.61 -12.98
C ILE A 106 -13.14 -13.80 -13.46
N VAL A 107 -13.88 -12.71 -13.65
CA VAL A 107 -15.27 -12.77 -14.17
C VAL A 107 -15.27 -13.27 -15.61
N ASN A 108 -14.48 -12.67 -16.50
CA ASN A 108 -14.40 -13.10 -17.90
C ASN A 108 -13.96 -14.57 -18.05
N SER A 109 -13.05 -15.05 -17.20
CA SER A 109 -12.62 -16.46 -17.24
C SER A 109 -13.71 -17.43 -16.81
N ARG A 110 -14.61 -17.00 -15.90
CA ARG A 110 -15.73 -17.81 -15.43
C ARG A 110 -16.78 -17.97 -16.51
N ASP A 111 -17.18 -16.86 -17.15
CA ASP A 111 -18.16 -16.87 -18.25
C ASP A 111 -17.67 -17.73 -19.43
N ALA A 112 -16.37 -17.65 -19.76
CA ALA A 112 -15.77 -18.47 -20.82
C ALA A 112 -15.73 -19.98 -20.49
N SER A 113 -15.69 -20.34 -19.20
CA SER A 113 -15.73 -21.74 -18.77
C SER A 113 -17.15 -22.32 -18.76
N GLU A 114 -18.15 -21.51 -18.42
CA GLU A 114 -19.56 -21.89 -18.48
C GLU A 114 -19.98 -22.14 -19.94
N LEU A 115 -19.56 -21.27 -20.87
CA LEU A 115 -19.79 -21.44 -22.32
C LEU A 115 -19.13 -22.68 -22.93
N LYS A 116 -18.06 -23.21 -22.32
CA LYS A 116 -17.37 -24.44 -22.79
C LYS A 116 -17.91 -25.72 -22.17
N GLY A 117 -18.68 -25.62 -21.08
CA GLY A 117 -19.23 -26.77 -20.35
C GLY A 117 -20.64 -27.18 -20.77
N GLU A 118 -21.31 -26.39 -21.60
CA GLU A 118 -22.67 -26.68 -22.12
C GLU A 118 -22.68 -27.38 -23.50
N ALA A 119 -21.58 -28.03 -23.91
CA ALA A 119 -21.50 -28.80 -25.16
C ALA A 119 -21.41 -30.31 -24.93
#